data_AF-A0A6I4HPK4-F1
#
_entry.id   AF-A0A6I4HPK4-F1
#
_cell.length_a   1.000
_cell.length_b   1.000
_cell.length_c   1.000
_cell.angle_alpha   90.00
_cell.angle_beta   90.00
_cell.angle_gamma   90.00
#
_symmetry.space_group_name_H-M   'P 1'
#
loop_
_entity.id
_entity.type
_entity.pdbx_description
1 polymer ?
#
loop_
_entity_poly.entity_id
_entity_poly.type
_entity_poly.pdbx_seq_one_letter_code
_entity_poly.pdbx_strand_id
1 'polypeptide(L)'
;EVDVIIWGTGFEVSHPPIGKRVFNEKGQRLNDLWKNSSPEAYLGTNIENVPNAFLVLGPNVLVYDSFIGLAEAQLDYIVDGLLKIKNKGISKLNVKADVIKKHNDLVQKHLQTTVFNSGGCKSYYLDANGRNFAAWPWSLKKLKQRLKKLDLKDYEVTYQMSKTH
;
A
#
# COMPACT_ATOMS: atom_id res chain seq x y z
N GLU A 1 -14.07 36.66 -24.23
CA GLU A 1 -13.38 37.24 -23.06
C GLU A 1 -13.87 36.50 -21.83
N VAL A 2 -12.98 36.09 -20.94
CA VAL A 2 -13.34 35.50 -19.65
C VAL A 2 -12.64 36.32 -18.58
N ASP A 3 -13.38 36.69 -17.53
CA ASP A 3 -12.86 37.60 -16.50
C ASP A 3 -11.97 36.87 -15.49
N VAL A 4 -12.16 35.54 -15.32
CA VAL A 4 -11.36 34.68 -14.45
C VAL A 4 -11.34 33.25 -15.00
N ILE A 5 -10.17 32.60 -14.95
CA ILE A 5 -10.02 31.16 -15.18
C ILE A 5 -9.62 30.51 -13.85
N ILE A 6 -10.40 29.53 -13.40
CA ILE A 6 -10.06 28.69 -12.24
C ILE A 6 -9.54 27.36 -12.76
N TRP A 7 -8.28 27.06 -12.47
CA TRP A 7 -7.60 25.84 -12.88
C TRP A 7 -7.70 24.76 -11.79
N GLY A 8 -8.68 23.87 -11.93
CA GLY A 8 -8.95 22.77 -10.99
C GLY A 8 -8.59 21.38 -11.53
N THR A 9 -7.36 21.16 -12.03
CA THR A 9 -6.97 19.87 -12.65
C THR A 9 -6.76 18.71 -11.68
N GLY A 10 -7.04 18.88 -10.38
CA GLY A 10 -6.84 17.85 -9.37
C GLY A 10 -5.37 17.54 -9.11
N PHE A 11 -5.07 16.29 -8.72
CA PHE A 11 -3.74 15.81 -8.37
C PHE A 11 -3.38 14.56 -9.18
N GLU A 12 -2.10 14.43 -9.54
CA GLU A 12 -1.57 13.17 -10.06
C GLU A 12 -1.38 12.19 -8.90
N VAL A 13 -2.30 11.24 -8.78
CA VAL A 13 -2.35 10.29 -7.66
C VAL A 13 -1.77 8.92 -7.99
N SER A 14 -1.65 8.57 -9.28
CA SER A 14 -1.23 7.23 -9.72
C SER A 14 0.28 7.01 -9.62
N HIS A 15 1.07 8.10 -9.57
CA HIS A 15 2.53 8.06 -9.46
C HIS A 15 3.02 8.89 -8.27
N PRO A 16 2.93 8.36 -7.03
CA PRO A 16 3.27 9.13 -5.85
C PRO A 16 4.75 9.54 -5.84
N PRO A 17 5.12 10.77 -5.43
CA PRO A 17 6.50 11.26 -5.47
C PRO A 17 7.52 10.37 -4.76
N ILE A 18 7.09 9.64 -3.72
CA ILE A 18 7.93 8.69 -2.99
C ILE A 18 8.50 7.59 -3.89
N GLY A 19 7.74 7.19 -4.92
CA GLY A 19 8.17 6.15 -5.85
C GLY A 19 9.36 6.57 -6.71
N LYS A 20 9.68 7.87 -6.80
CA LYS A 20 10.89 8.39 -7.46
C LYS A 20 12.14 8.28 -6.59
N ARG A 21 11.99 8.04 -5.28
CA ARG A 21 13.07 8.08 -4.28
C ARG A 21 13.36 6.73 -3.64
N VAL A 22 12.37 5.83 -3.61
CA VAL A 22 12.51 4.51 -3.00
C VAL A 22 12.90 3.46 -4.03
N PHE A 23 13.85 2.62 -3.64
CA PHE A 23 14.31 1.47 -4.39
C PHE A 23 14.03 0.21 -3.60
N ASN A 24 13.69 -0.87 -4.30
CA ASN A 24 13.62 -2.20 -3.72
C ASN A 24 15.03 -2.76 -3.48
N GLU A 25 15.12 -3.90 -2.80
CA GLU A 25 16.39 -4.55 -2.50
C GLU A 25 17.16 -5.06 -3.73
N LYS A 26 16.49 -5.12 -4.89
CA LYS A 26 17.08 -5.45 -6.19
C LYS A 26 17.62 -4.20 -6.92
N GLY A 27 17.59 -3.02 -6.28
CA GLY A 27 18.05 -1.75 -6.86
C GLY A 27 17.07 -1.14 -7.87
N GLN A 28 15.82 -1.63 -7.93
CA GLN A 28 14.80 -1.13 -8.85
C GLN A 28 13.97 -0.04 -8.18
N ARG A 29 13.76 1.07 -8.87
CA ARG A 29 12.94 2.19 -8.38
C ARG A 29 11.46 1.82 -8.41
N LEU A 30 10.70 2.18 -7.37
CA LEU A 30 9.26 1.86 -7.31
C LEU A 30 8.47 2.42 -8.49
N ASN A 31 8.76 3.64 -8.94
CA ASN A 31 8.11 4.21 -10.11
C ASN A 31 8.33 3.36 -11.38
N ASP A 32 9.48 2.70 -11.51
CA ASP A 32 9.77 1.86 -12.68
C ASP A 32 9.01 0.54 -12.60
N LEU A 33 8.88 -0.02 -11.39
CA LEU A 33 8.06 -1.22 -11.13
C LEU A 33 6.58 -0.95 -11.43
N TRP A 34 6.06 0.20 -11.01
CA TRP A 34 4.67 0.60 -11.21
C TRP A 34 4.40 1.23 -12.58
N LYS A 35 5.41 1.48 -13.41
CA LYS A 35 5.20 2.04 -14.76
C LYS A 35 4.45 1.08 -15.67
N ASN A 36 4.78 -0.20 -15.60
CA ASN A 36 4.20 -1.27 -16.41
C ASN A 36 3.21 -2.14 -15.61
N SER A 37 2.91 -1.75 -14.37
CA SER A 37 1.96 -2.41 -13.48
C SER A 37 1.14 -1.35 -12.74
N SER A 38 0.48 -1.71 -11.64
CA SER A 38 -0.22 -0.73 -10.79
C SER A 38 0.46 -0.64 -9.43
N PRO A 39 0.40 0.51 -8.75
CA PRO A 39 0.81 0.60 -7.35
C PRO A 39 0.11 -0.45 -6.49
N GLU A 40 0.92 -1.20 -5.74
CA GLU A 40 0.46 -2.32 -4.92
C GLU A 40 1.21 -2.34 -3.58
N ALA A 41 0.48 -2.67 -2.52
CA ALA A 41 1.02 -2.83 -1.17
C ALA A 41 0.13 -3.78 -0.37
N TYR A 42 0.72 -4.56 0.53
CA TYR A 42 -0.01 -5.34 1.51
C TYR A 42 -0.63 -4.41 2.55
N LEU A 43 -1.96 -4.41 2.64
CA LEU A 43 -2.73 -3.54 3.55
C LEU A 43 -2.42 -2.05 3.40
N GLY A 44 -2.00 -1.62 2.20
CA GLY A 44 -1.58 -0.24 1.93
C GLY A 44 -0.30 0.17 2.67
N THR A 45 0.44 -0.78 3.25
CA THR A 45 1.55 -0.52 4.16
C THR A 45 2.87 -1.11 3.63
N ASN A 46 2.96 -2.42 3.41
CA ASN A 46 4.24 -3.04 3.02
C ASN A 46 4.32 -3.29 1.52
N ILE A 47 5.47 -2.97 0.93
CA ILE A 47 5.74 -3.15 -0.50
C ILE A 47 6.63 -4.38 -0.68
N GLU A 48 6.36 -5.18 -1.71
CA GLU A 48 7.18 -6.34 -2.03
C GLU A 48 8.64 -5.94 -2.30
N ASN A 49 9.58 -6.68 -1.74
CA ASN A 49 11.02 -6.49 -1.93
C ASN A 49 11.55 -5.14 -1.41
N VAL A 50 10.80 -4.41 -0.58
CA VAL A 50 11.27 -3.19 0.10
C VAL A 50 11.32 -3.47 1.61
N PRO A 51 12.35 -4.19 2.08
CA PRO A 51 12.40 -4.63 3.47
C PRO A 51 12.44 -3.45 4.44
N ASN A 52 11.83 -3.65 5.62
CA ASN A 52 11.77 -2.68 6.72
C ASN A 52 11.09 -1.34 6.36
N ALA A 53 10.46 -1.22 5.19
CA ALA A 53 9.71 -0.04 4.78
C ALA A 53 8.20 -0.20 4.98
N PHE A 54 7.57 0.88 5.43
CA PHE A 54 6.13 0.98 5.63
C PHE A 54 5.63 2.27 4.99
N LEU A 55 4.56 2.17 4.20
CA LEU A 55 3.78 3.28 3.70
C LEU A 55 2.63 3.61 4.66
N VAL A 56 2.25 4.87 4.70
CA VAL A 56 1.00 5.33 5.31
C VAL A 56 0.14 5.89 4.19
N LEU A 57 -1.13 5.52 4.18
CA LEU A 57 -2.09 5.84 3.12
C LEU A 57 -1.59 5.41 1.73
N GLY A 58 -1.03 4.20 1.65
CA GLY A 58 -0.57 3.60 0.40
C GLY A 58 -1.72 3.16 -0.53
N PRO A 59 -1.41 2.35 -1.56
CA PRO A 59 -2.43 1.87 -2.50
C PRO A 59 -3.41 0.89 -1.87
N ASN A 60 -4.54 0.67 -2.52
CA ASN A 60 -5.57 -0.32 -2.17
C ASN A 60 -6.18 -0.20 -0.75
N VAL A 61 -6.14 0.98 -0.13
CA VAL A 61 -6.72 1.23 1.21
C VAL A 61 -7.70 2.39 1.27
N LEU A 62 -7.97 3.07 0.16
CA LEU A 62 -8.93 4.16 0.14
C LEU A 62 -10.33 3.64 0.42
N VAL A 63 -10.91 4.13 1.51
CA VAL A 63 -12.31 3.94 1.90
C VAL A 63 -12.95 5.33 1.95
N TYR A 64 -14.21 5.45 1.53
CA TYR A 64 -14.99 6.68 1.73
C TYR A 64 -15.43 6.81 3.21
N ASP A 65 -14.43 6.93 4.09
CA ASP A 65 -14.52 7.13 5.54
C ASP A 65 -13.39 8.10 5.96
N SER A 66 -13.23 8.35 7.27
CA SER A 66 -12.14 9.19 7.79
C SER A 66 -10.75 8.62 7.47
N PHE A 67 -9.97 9.36 6.67
CA PHE A 67 -8.55 9.10 6.41
C PHE A 67 -7.71 9.12 7.69
N ILE A 68 -8.07 9.95 8.67
CA ILE A 68 -7.41 9.98 9.98
C ILE A 68 -7.58 8.63 10.67
N GLY A 69 -8.81 8.11 10.70
CA GLY A 69 -9.09 6.82 11.34
C GLY A 69 -8.42 5.64 10.63
N LEU A 70 -8.18 5.73 9.32
CA LEU A 70 -7.35 4.76 8.60
C LEU A 70 -5.87 4.91 8.95
N ALA A 71 -5.35 6.13 8.95
CA ALA A 71 -3.96 6.41 9.28
C ALA A 71 -3.59 5.95 10.70
N GLU A 72 -4.45 6.20 11.68
CA GLU A 72 -4.29 5.68 13.05
C GLU A 72 -4.18 4.16 13.08
N ALA A 73 -5.06 3.45 12.37
CA ALA A 73 -5.01 1.99 12.31
C ALA A 73 -3.74 1.47 11.60
N GLN A 74 -3.25 2.17 10.57
CA GLN A 74 -1.96 1.82 9.96
C GLN A 74 -0.79 2.12 10.89
N LEU A 75 -0.82 3.22 11.65
CA LEU A 75 0.22 3.55 12.62
C LEU A 75 0.29 2.50 13.74
N ASP A 76 -0.84 2.05 14.28
CA ASP A 76 -0.88 0.95 15.26
C ASP A 76 -0.23 -0.33 14.72
N TYR A 77 -0.56 -0.70 13.47
CA TYR A 77 0.03 -1.83 12.76
C TYR A 77 1.55 -1.70 12.62
N ILE A 78 2.01 -0.52 12.18
CA ILE A 78 3.43 -0.22 11.95
C ILE A 78 4.19 -0.25 13.28
N VAL A 79 3.66 0.38 14.33
CA VAL A 79 4.29 0.40 15.66
C VAL A 79 4.41 -1.01 16.23
N ASP A 80 3.36 -1.84 16.14
CA ASP A 80 3.43 -3.26 16.55
C ASP A 80 4.49 -4.04 15.74
N GLY A 81 4.63 -3.75 14.45
CA GLY A 81 5.70 -4.27 13.59
C GLY A 81 7.10 -3.84 14.05
N LEU A 82 7.31 -2.55 14.26
CA LEU A 82 8.60 -1.98 14.72
C LEU A 82 8.99 -2.51 16.11
N LEU A 83 8.04 -2.66 17.02
CA LEU A 83 8.27 -3.26 18.33
C LEU A 83 8.69 -4.73 18.21
N LYS A 84 8.09 -5.51 17.30
CA LYS A 84 8.53 -6.89 17.03
C LYS A 84 9.93 -6.93 16.43
N ILE A 85 10.22 -6.03 15.48
CA ILE A 85 11.54 -5.93 14.87
C ILE A 85 12.59 -5.72 15.97
N LYS A 86 12.36 -4.73 16.83
CA LYS A 86 13.24 -4.41 17.96
C LYS A 86 13.35 -5.57 18.95
N ASN A 87 12.23 -6.07 19.47
CA ASN A 87 12.21 -7.02 20.58
C ASN A 87 12.71 -8.43 20.19
N LYS A 88 12.61 -8.80 18.92
CA LYS A 88 13.05 -10.11 18.42
C LYS A 88 14.39 -10.06 17.70
N GLY A 89 15.04 -8.89 17.61
CA GLY A 89 16.30 -8.72 16.88
C GLY A 89 16.18 -9.04 15.39
N ILE A 90 15.10 -8.60 14.74
CA ILE A 90 14.91 -8.79 13.29
C ILE A 90 15.75 -7.76 12.54
N SER A 91 16.57 -8.21 11.59
CA SER A 91 17.37 -7.36 10.70
C SER A 91 16.66 -7.08 9.37
N LYS A 92 15.84 -8.02 8.88
CA LYS A 92 15.06 -7.88 7.65
C LYS A 92 13.64 -8.37 7.87
N LEU A 93 12.66 -7.52 7.60
CA LEU A 93 11.25 -7.85 7.53
C LEU A 93 10.73 -7.49 6.13
N ASN A 94 10.38 -8.50 5.34
CA ASN A 94 9.83 -8.33 3.98
C ASN A 94 8.50 -9.09 3.87
N VAL A 95 7.47 -8.49 3.26
CA VAL A 95 6.21 -9.21 3.05
C VAL A 95 6.43 -10.35 2.05
N LYS A 96 5.87 -11.53 2.30
CA LYS A 96 5.98 -12.66 1.38
C LYS A 96 5.31 -12.35 0.05
N ALA A 97 5.96 -12.72 -1.06
CA ALA A 97 5.45 -12.47 -2.41
C ALA A 97 4.05 -13.08 -2.64
N ASP A 98 3.79 -14.29 -2.12
CA ASP A 98 2.49 -14.93 -2.27
C ASP A 98 1.39 -14.26 -1.44
N VAL A 99 1.72 -13.72 -0.27
CA VAL A 99 0.78 -13.00 0.62
C VAL A 99 0.34 -11.69 -0.02
N ILE A 100 1.29 -10.87 -0.47
CA ILE A 100 0.95 -9.59 -1.13
C ILE A 100 0.19 -9.84 -2.43
N LYS A 101 0.61 -10.83 -3.23
CA LYS A 101 -0.10 -11.20 -4.47
C LYS A 101 -1.54 -11.62 -4.19
N LYS A 102 -1.76 -12.58 -3.27
CA LYS A 102 -3.11 -13.03 -2.89
C LYS A 102 -3.97 -11.89 -2.37
N HIS A 103 -3.38 -10.98 -1.59
CA HIS A 103 -4.07 -9.79 -1.09
C HIS A 103 -4.55 -8.89 -2.24
N ASN A 104 -3.67 -8.50 -3.15
CA ASN A 104 -4.02 -7.61 -4.27
C ASN A 104 -4.97 -8.29 -5.26
N ASP A 105 -4.76 -9.57 -5.59
CA ASP A 105 -5.69 -10.33 -6.45
C ASP A 105 -7.11 -10.32 -5.86
N LEU A 106 -7.24 -10.52 -4.53
CA LEU A 106 -8.53 -10.52 -3.85
C LEU A 106 -9.18 -9.13 -3.85
N VAL A 107 -8.41 -8.08 -3.59
CA VAL A 107 -8.88 -6.67 -3.68
C VAL A 107 -9.44 -6.42 -5.08
N GLN A 108 -8.67 -6.75 -6.11
CA GLN A 108 -9.00 -6.43 -7.49
C GLN A 108 -10.21 -7.22 -7.98
N LYS A 109 -10.30 -8.51 -7.62
CA LYS A 109 -11.48 -9.33 -7.87
C LYS A 109 -12.75 -8.70 -7.32
N HIS A 110 -12.71 -8.15 -6.10
CA HIS A 110 -13.90 -7.58 -5.48
C HIS A 110 -14.19 -6.15 -5.93
N LEU A 111 -13.17 -5.38 -6.32
CA LEU A 111 -13.37 -4.04 -6.88
C LEU A 111 -14.19 -4.07 -8.18
N GLN A 112 -14.11 -5.14 -8.98
CA GLN A 112 -14.88 -5.30 -10.22
C GLN A 112 -16.40 -5.12 -10.02
N THR A 113 -16.94 -5.50 -8.86
CA THR A 113 -18.39 -5.42 -8.56
C THR A 113 -18.77 -4.15 -7.81
N THR A 114 -17.85 -3.24 -7.56
CA THR A 114 -18.09 -1.99 -6.81
C THR A 114 -18.30 -0.81 -7.73
N VAL A 115 -18.97 0.24 -7.22
CA VAL A 115 -19.13 1.55 -7.89
C VAL A 115 -17.80 2.23 -8.22
N PHE A 116 -16.68 1.79 -7.63
CA PHE A 116 -15.36 2.32 -7.96
C PHE A 116 -14.88 1.89 -9.35
N ASN A 117 -15.41 0.77 -9.87
CA ASN A 117 -15.10 0.24 -11.20
C ASN A 117 -16.34 0.13 -12.10
N SER A 118 -17.54 0.05 -11.53
CA SER A 118 -18.80 0.05 -12.28
C SER A 118 -19.25 1.49 -12.57
N GLY A 119 -19.71 1.76 -13.79
CA GLY A 119 -20.20 3.07 -14.22
C GLY A 119 -19.48 3.71 -15.41
N GLY A 120 -18.43 3.10 -15.95
CA GLY A 120 -17.83 3.48 -17.25
C GLY A 120 -17.07 4.81 -17.29
N CYS A 121 -17.09 5.60 -16.22
CA CYS A 121 -16.31 6.83 -16.12
C CYS A 121 -14.85 6.54 -15.75
N LYS A 122 -13.91 7.10 -16.52
CA LYS A 122 -12.49 7.16 -16.15
C LYS A 122 -12.36 8.01 -14.88
N SER A 123 -12.26 7.37 -13.72
CA SER A 123 -12.00 8.04 -12.44
C SER A 123 -10.50 8.18 -12.21
N TYR A 124 -10.10 9.12 -11.35
CA TYR A 124 -8.70 9.30 -10.95
C TYR A 124 -8.14 8.13 -10.12
N TYR A 125 -8.96 7.12 -9.80
CA TYR A 125 -8.54 5.89 -9.14
C TYR A 125 -8.04 4.82 -10.11
N LEU A 126 -8.32 4.96 -11.40
CA LEU A 126 -7.85 4.05 -12.44
C LEU A 126 -6.51 4.55 -12.97
N ASP A 127 -5.54 3.66 -13.04
CA ASP A 127 -4.27 3.94 -13.71
C ASP A 127 -4.40 3.89 -15.25
N ALA A 128 -3.28 4.08 -15.96
CA ALA A 128 -3.23 4.02 -17.41
C ALA A 128 -3.66 2.66 -18.00
N ASN A 129 -3.66 1.59 -17.19
CA ASN A 129 -4.08 0.24 -17.55
C ASN A 129 -5.56 -0.03 -17.22
N GLY A 130 -6.28 0.96 -16.67
CA GLY A 130 -7.66 0.80 -16.22
C GLY A 130 -7.80 0.01 -14.91
N ARG A 131 -6.70 -0.18 -14.17
CA ARG A 131 -6.69 -0.90 -12.90
C ARG A 131 -6.83 0.08 -11.74
N ASN A 132 -7.72 -0.25 -10.82
CA ASN A 132 -7.97 0.60 -9.65
C ASN A 132 -6.86 0.38 -8.62
N PHE A 133 -5.97 1.34 -8.45
CA PHE A 133 -4.82 1.22 -7.53
C PHE A 133 -5.11 1.78 -6.13
N ALA A 134 -6.26 2.43 -5.93
CA ALA A 134 -6.54 3.23 -4.75
C ALA A 134 -7.53 2.56 -3.79
N ALA A 135 -8.66 2.07 -4.32
CA ALA A 135 -9.82 1.74 -3.51
C ALA A 135 -9.70 0.41 -2.76
N TRP A 136 -10.33 0.36 -1.59
CA TRP A 136 -10.57 -0.85 -0.82
C TRP A 136 -12.04 -1.28 -0.98
N PRO A 137 -12.33 -2.50 -1.46
CA PRO A 137 -13.68 -2.90 -1.86
C PRO A 137 -14.60 -3.31 -0.70
N TRP A 138 -14.14 -3.21 0.55
CA TRP A 138 -14.92 -3.58 1.72
C TRP A 138 -14.99 -2.42 2.73
N SER A 139 -15.57 -2.64 3.91
CA SER A 139 -15.70 -1.61 4.94
C SER A 139 -14.37 -1.24 5.60
N LEU A 140 -14.28 -0.01 6.13
CA LEU A 140 -13.17 0.42 6.99
C LEU A 140 -13.02 -0.50 8.21
N LYS A 141 -14.12 -0.98 8.79
CA LYS A 141 -14.09 -1.95 9.89
C LYS A 141 -13.29 -3.21 9.52
N LYS A 142 -13.50 -3.76 8.31
CA LYS A 142 -12.75 -4.94 7.84
C LYS A 142 -11.27 -4.61 7.65
N LEU A 143 -10.95 -3.42 7.14
CA LEU A 143 -9.55 -2.98 7.00
C LEU A 143 -8.87 -2.81 8.38
N LYS A 144 -9.52 -2.13 9.32
CA LYS A 144 -9.06 -1.99 10.71
C LYS A 144 -8.85 -3.34 11.40
N GLN A 145 -9.71 -4.31 11.16
CA GLN A 145 -9.53 -5.67 11.67
C GLN A 145 -8.26 -6.33 11.12
N ARG A 146 -7.95 -6.15 9.84
CA ARG A 146 -6.72 -6.66 9.23
C ARG A 146 -5.47 -5.91 9.70
N LEU A 147 -5.60 -4.62 9.98
CA LEU A 147 -4.54 -3.76 10.52
C LEU A 147 -4.34 -3.89 12.04
N LYS A 148 -5.13 -4.72 12.74
CA LYS A 148 -5.07 -4.82 14.21
C LYS A 148 -3.68 -5.23 14.74
N LYS A 149 -2.93 -6.03 13.98
CA LYS A 149 -1.62 -6.56 14.38
C LYS A 149 -0.85 -7.05 13.16
N LEU A 150 0.47 -6.83 13.13
CA LEU A 150 1.38 -7.41 12.16
C LEU A 150 1.61 -8.90 12.47
N ASP A 151 1.11 -9.82 11.65
CA ASP A 151 1.40 -11.25 11.83
C ASP A 151 2.71 -11.59 11.13
N LEU A 152 3.75 -11.98 11.89
CA LEU A 152 5.05 -12.37 11.32
C LEU A 152 4.94 -13.57 10.37
N LYS A 153 3.86 -14.34 10.41
CA LYS A 153 3.61 -15.42 9.44
C LYS A 153 3.44 -14.90 8.01
N ASP A 154 3.02 -13.65 7.84
CA ASP A 154 2.86 -13.00 6.53
C ASP A 154 4.20 -12.51 5.94
N TYR A 155 5.29 -12.61 6.70
CA TYR A 155 6.58 -12.02 6.38
C TYR A 155 7.70 -13.04 6.30
N GLU A 156 8.66 -12.75 5.44
CA GLU A 156 10.01 -13.29 5.49
C GLU A 156 10.81 -12.49 6.53
N VAL A 157 11.40 -13.20 7.48
CA VAL A 157 12.09 -12.62 8.63
C VAL A 157 13.53 -13.11 8.66
N THR A 158 14.49 -12.19 8.66
CA THR A 158 15.89 -12.47 8.96
C THR A 158 16.24 -11.85 10.31
N TYR A 159 16.95 -12.60 11.14
CA TYR A 159 17.38 -12.14 12.46
C TYR A 159 18.82 -11.62 12.42
N GLN A 160 19.17 -10.74 13.35
CA GLN A 160 20.55 -10.32 13.57
C GLN A 160 21.35 -11.54 14.04
N MET A 161 22.51 -11.76 13.42
CA MET A 161 23.48 -12.75 13.92
C MET A 161 23.93 -12.31 15.32
N SER A 162 23.89 -13.20 16.32
CA SER A 162 24.52 -12.89 17.59
C SER A 162 26.01 -12.75 17.35
N LYS A 163 26.58 -11.57 17.64
CA LYS A 163 28.03 -11.43 17.74
C LYS A 163 28.49 -12.27 18.94
N THR A 164 28.89 -13.51 18.70
CA THR A 164 29.74 -14.25 19.64
C THR A 164 30.98 -13.38 19.85
N HIS A 165 31.13 -12.84 21.06
CA HIS A 165 32.39 -12.25 21.50
C HIS A 165 33.34 -13.39 21.87
#